data_AF-A0A9W3SI02-F1
#
_entry.id   AF-A0A9W3SI02-F1
#
_cell.length_a   1.000
_cell.length_b   1.000
_cell.length_c   1.000
_cell.angle_alpha   90.00
_cell.angle_beta   90.00
_cell.angle_gamma   90.00
#
_symmetry.space_group_name_H-M   'P 1'
#
loop_
_entity.id
_entity.type
_entity.pdbx_description
1 polymer ?
#
loop_
_entity_poly.entity_id
_entity_poly.type
_entity_poly.pdbx_seq_one_letter_code
_entity_poly.pdbx_strand_id
1 'polypeptide(L)' 'MSNPYNRHDVTDENWNKFEPIITELLGKWGGCNAGDNRLFVNACLWIIRTGSLWRDLPS' A
#
# COMPACT_ATOMS: atom_id res chain seq x y z
N MET A 1 20.64 -8.66 -7.92
CA MET A 1 19.37 -8.74 -7.17
C MET A 1 18.76 -7.36 -7.11
N SER A 2 17.72 -7.09 -7.90
CA SER A 2 16.88 -5.89 -7.75
C SER A 2 16.09 -6.03 -6.45
N ASN A 3 16.25 -5.07 -5.53
CA ASN A 3 15.40 -4.96 -4.36
C ASN A 3 13.93 -4.89 -4.85
N PRO A 4 13.03 -5.81 -4.46
CA PRO A 4 11.65 -5.78 -4.92
C PRO A 4 10.88 -4.55 -4.40
N TYR A 5 11.49 -3.80 -3.48
CA TYR A 5 10.96 -2.56 -2.93
C TYR A 5 11.48 -1.37 -3.71
N ASN A 6 10.56 -0.63 -4.33
CA ASN A 6 10.81 0.67 -4.92
C ASN A 6 11.32 1.62 -3.82
N ARG A 7 12.14 2.63 -4.16
CA ARG A 7 12.75 3.57 -3.17
C ARG A 7 11.73 4.20 -2.21
N HIS A 8 10.46 4.19 -2.60
CA HIS A 8 9.37 4.89 -1.96
C HIS A 8 8.30 3.97 -1.37
N ASP A 9 8.53 2.66 -1.39
CA ASP A 9 7.63 1.72 -0.75
C ASP A 9 7.77 1.81 0.76
N VAL A 10 6.67 1.51 1.46
CA VAL A 10 6.68 1.44 2.92
C VAL A 10 7.62 0.33 3.36
N THR A 11 8.58 0.66 4.22
CA THR A 11 9.50 -0.30 4.85
C THR A 11 8.75 -1.25 5.77
N ASP A 12 9.28 -2.46 6.00
CA ASP A 12 8.65 -3.44 6.90
C ASP A 12 8.42 -2.88 8.32
N GLU A 13 9.38 -2.11 8.83
CA GLU A 13 9.28 -1.47 10.15
C GLU A 13 8.14 -0.46 10.26
N ASN A 14 7.91 0.33 9.21
CA ASN A 14 6.81 1.27 9.17
C ASN A 14 5.49 0.54 8.93
N TRP A 15 5.51 -0.48 8.08
CA TRP A 15 4.35 -1.32 7.82
C TRP A 15 3.83 -1.97 9.10
N ASN A 16 4.70 -2.55 9.92
CA ASN A 16 4.31 -3.19 11.20
C ASN A 16 3.61 -2.23 12.19
N LYS A 17 3.79 -0.91 12.05
CA LYS A 17 3.08 0.08 12.85
C LYS A 17 1.69 0.40 12.30
N PHE A 18 1.54 0.41 10.97
CA PHE A 18 0.29 0.74 10.29
C PHE A 18 -0.65 -0.46 10.11
N GLU A 19 -0.08 -1.63 9.86
CA GLU A 19 -0.78 -2.90 9.60
C GLU A 19 -1.88 -3.20 10.62
N PRO A 20 -1.69 -3.11 11.95
CA PRO A 20 -2.77 -3.40 12.90
C PRO A 20 -3.96 -2.44 12.77
N ILE A 21 -3.71 -1.15 12.51
CA ILE A 21 -4.76 -0.13 12.37
C ILE A 21 -5.52 -0.36 11.06
N ILE A 22 -4.79 -0.61 9.98
CA ILE A 22 -5.35 -0.81 8.64
C ILE A 22 -6.15 -2.11 8.59
N THR A 23 -5.63 -3.20 9.15
CA THR A 23 -6.33 -4.49 9.23
C THR A 23 -7.61 -4.39 10.07
N GLU A 24 -7.62 -3.63 11.16
CA GLU A 24 -8.84 -3.39 11.95
C GLU A 24 -9.91 -2.59 11.18
N LEU A 25 -9.48 -1.60 10.39
CA LEU A 25 -10.37 -0.77 9.59
C LEU A 25 -10.91 -1.52 8.35
N LEU A 26 -10.05 -2.27 7.66
CA LEU A 26 -10.42 -3.04 6.47
C LEU A 26 -11.26 -4.27 6.82
N GLY A 27 -11.01 -4.92 7.96
CA GLY A 27 -11.84 -6.04 8.45
C GLY A 27 -13.30 -5.65 8.73
N LYS A 28 -13.59 -4.35 8.91
CA LYS A 28 -14.95 -3.81 9.05
C LYS A 28 -15.62 -3.51 7.71
N TRP A 29 -14.85 -3.32 6.64
CA TRP A 29 -15.37 -3.05 5.30
C TRP A 29 -15.45 -4.37 4.52
N GLY A 30 -16.58 -5.06 4.66
CA GLY A 30 -16.87 -6.38 4.08
C GLY A 30 -16.94 -6.46 2.55
N GLY A 31 -16.00 -5.87 1.82
CA GLY A 31 -15.99 -5.83 0.36
C GLY A 31 -14.63 -5.70 -0.31
N CYS A 32 -13.54 -5.50 0.41
CA CYS A 32 -12.21 -5.44 -0.21
C CYS A 32 -11.20 -6.27 0.59
N ASN A 33 -11.21 -7.57 0.35
CA ASN A 33 -10.01 -8.38 0.52
C ASN A 33 -9.02 -7.93 -0.57
N ALA A 34 -8.38 -6.79 -0.40
CA ALA A 34 -7.19 -6.48 -1.17
C ALA A 34 -6.22 -7.62 -0.87
N GLY A 35 -5.90 -8.46 -1.87
CA GLY A 35 -5.06 -9.64 -1.67
C GLY A 35 -3.74 -9.31 -0.95
N ASP A 36 -3.28 -8.06 -1.08
CA ASP A 36 -2.24 -7.47 -0.24
C ASP A 36 -2.60 -6.01 0.13
N ASN A 37 -2.89 -5.76 1.41
CA ASN A 37 -3.18 -4.43 1.95
C ASN A 37 -1.99 -3.48 1.81
N ARG A 38 -0.76 -4.02 1.82
CA ARG A 38 0.46 -3.22 1.68
C ARG A 38 0.61 -2.67 0.28
N LEU A 39 0.25 -3.47 -0.72
CA LEU A 39 0.22 -3.03 -2.11
C LEU A 39 -0.75 -1.86 -2.30
N PHE A 40 -1.94 -1.94 -1.71
CA PHE A 40 -2.92 -0.86 -1.76
C PHE A 40 -2.40 0.44 -1.14
N VAL A 41 -1.73 0.35 0.01
CA VAL A 41 -1.16 1.52 0.69
C VAL A 41 0.00 2.11 -0.10
N ASN A 42 0.90 1.28 -0.63
CA ASN A 42 1.97 1.74 -1.51
C ASN A 42 1.40 2.44 -2.76
N ALA A 43 0.34 1.91 -3.35
CA ALA A 43 -0.35 2.53 -4.48
C ALA A 43 -0.92 3.91 -4.13
N CYS A 44 -1.62 4.02 -2.99
CA CYS A 44 -2.13 5.30 -2.49
C CYS A 44 -1.00 6.33 -2.28
N LEU A 45 0.10 5.92 -1.62
CA LEU A 45 1.24 6.79 -1.35
C LEU A 45 1.93 7.24 -2.63
N TRP A 46 2.02 6.37 -3.64
CA TRP A 46 2.54 6.72 -4.95
C TRP A 46 1.69 7.80 -5.61
N ILE A 47 0.37 7.62 -5.67
CA ILE A 47 -0.58 8.60 -6.25
C ILE A 47 -0.53 9.94 -5.53
N ILE A 48 -0.55 9.95 -4.19
CA ILE A 48 -0.49 11.18 -3.40
C ILE A 48 0.79 11.97 -3.71
N ARG A 49 1.90 11.26 -3.97
CA ARG A 49 3.20 11.89 -4.19
C ARG A 49 3.44 12.33 -5.64
N THR A 50 2.87 11.62 -6.62
CA THR A 50 3.04 11.94 -8.05
C THR A 50 1.90 12.77 -8.60
N GLY A 51 0.71 12.73 -7.98
CA GLY A 51 -0.53 13.29 -8.51
C GLY A 51 -1.07 12.54 -9.73
N SER A 52 -0.48 11.38 -10.07
CA SER A 52 -0.84 10.60 -11.24
C SER A 52 -2.15 9.82 -11.05
N LEU A 53 -2.81 9.48 -12.16
CA LEU A 53 -4.06 8.74 -12.11
C LEU A 53 -3.81 7.28 -11.73
N TRP A 54 -4.82 6.60 -11.18
CA TRP A 54 -4.76 5.17 -10.85
C TRP A 54 -4.34 4.26 -12.02
N ARG A 55 -4.60 4.68 -13.26
CA ARG A 55 -4.21 3.93 -14.47
C ARG A 55 -2.71 3.92 -14.69
N ASP A 56 -1.99 4.92 -14.18
CA ASP A 56 -0.56 5.09 -14.38
C ASP A 56 0.27 4.41 -13.28
N LEU A 57 -0.39 3.64 -12.39
CA LEU A 57 0.29 2.93 -11.33
C LEU A 57 1.36 2.00 -11.93
N PRO A 58 2.59 1.98 -11.39
CA PRO A 58 3.59 1.02 -11.83
C PRO A 58 3.08 -0.40 -11.56
N SER A 59 3.07 -1.23 -12.60
CA SER A 59 2.78 -2.68 -12.53
C SER A 59 3.93 -3.46 -11.91
#